data_AF-A0A2N7DUA0-F1
#
_entry.id   AF-A0A2N7DUA0-F1
#
_cell.length_a   1.000
_cell.length_b   1.000
_cell.length_c   1.000
_cell.angle_alpha   90.00
_cell.angle_beta   90.00
_cell.angle_gamma   90.00
#
_symmetry.space_group_name_H-M   'P 1'
#
loop_
_entity.id
_entity.type
_entity.pdbx_description
1 polymer ?
#
loop_
_entity_poly.entity_id
_entity_poly.type
_entity_poly.pdbx_seq_one_letter_code
_entity_poly.pdbx_strand_id
1 'polypeptide(L)' 'MNDTIVLPAILKHILIKGILLWGISTAILFQLIMHLTGEEHFFDGIVLSLITFPIGGIFYGYLTWRLQHKE' A
#
# COMPACT_ATOMS: atom_id res chain seq x y z
N MET A 1 -11.12 21.91 12.80
CA MET A 1 -10.44 21.77 11.48
C MET A 1 -11.54 21.46 10.45
N ASN A 2 -11.55 22.10 9.28
CA ASN A 2 -12.69 22.03 8.35
C ASN A 2 -12.70 20.72 7.54
N ASP A 3 -13.76 19.91 7.64
CA ASP A 3 -13.84 18.57 7.04
C ASP A 3 -13.68 18.55 5.52
N THR A 4 -14.02 19.65 4.84
CA THR A 4 -13.89 19.80 3.39
C THR A 4 -12.44 19.75 2.89
N ILE A 5 -11.46 20.04 3.75
CA ILE A 5 -10.03 20.01 3.42
C ILE A 5 -9.39 18.70 3.89
N VAL A 6 -9.88 18.11 4.97
CA VAL A 6 -9.29 16.92 5.59
C VAL A 6 -9.55 15.67 4.77
N LEU A 7 -10.78 15.50 4.26
CA LEU A 7 -11.16 14.33 3.46
C LEU A 7 -10.29 14.15 2.19
N PRO A 8 -10.07 15.18 1.33
CA PRO A 8 -9.18 15.02 0.18
C PRO A 8 -7.72 14.78 0.58
N ALA A 9 -7.27 15.32 1.72
CA ALA A 9 -5.90 15.13 2.20
C ALA A 9 -5.63 13.70 2.69
N ILE A 10 -6.55 13.11 3.47
CA ILE A 10 -6.43 11.71 3.90
C ILE A 10 -6.50 10.75 2.69
N LEU A 11 -7.39 11.00 1.74
CA LEU A 11 -7.49 10.18 0.52
C LEU A 11 -6.20 10.25 -0.30
N LYS A 12 -5.62 11.45 -0.46
CA LYS A 12 -4.32 11.62 -1.14
C LYS A 12 -3.20 10.87 -0.41
N HIS A 13 -3.17 10.92 0.92
CA HIS A 13 -2.18 10.19 1.70
C HIS A 13 -2.34 8.67 1.56
N ILE A 14 -3.57 8.15 1.68
CA ILE A 14 -3.85 6.73 1.49
C ILE A 14 -3.43 6.28 0.09
N LEU A 15 -3.77 7.05 -0.96
CA LEU A 15 -3.42 6.71 -2.33
C LEU A 15 -1.90 6.70 -2.53
N ILE A 16 -1.21 7.78 -2.15
CA ILE A 16 0.23 7.93 -2.44
C ILE A 16 1.07 7.08 -1.48
N LYS A 17 0.89 7.24 -0.17
CA LYS A 17 1.75 6.60 0.84
C LYS A 17 1.30 5.18 1.16
N GLY A 18 0.00 4.91 1.13
CA GLY A 18 -0.56 3.59 1.39
C GLY A 18 -0.50 2.67 0.18
N ILE A 19 -1.21 3.01 -0.90
CA ILE A 19 -1.34 2.13 -2.07
C ILE A 19 -0.09 2.16 -2.95
N LEU A 20 0.32 3.33 -3.44
CA LEU A 20 1.40 3.41 -4.43
C LEU A 20 2.78 3.12 -3.82
N LEU A 21 3.15 3.83 -2.75
CA LEU A 21 4.50 3.74 -2.19
C LEU A 21 4.71 2.47 -1.35
N TRP A 22 3.70 2.03 -0.61
CA TRP A 22 3.77 0.83 0.22
C TRP A 22 3.19 -0.38 -0.52
N GLY A 23 1.90 -0.39 -0.85
CA GLY A 23 1.22 -1.54 -1.45
C GLY A 23 1.87 -2.07 -2.75
N ILE A 24 2.01 -1.23 -3.78
CA ILE A 24 2.57 -1.65 -5.08
C ILE A 24 4.05 -2.03 -4.94
N SER A 25 4.84 -1.20 -4.26
CA SER A 25 6.27 -1.48 -4.04
C SER A 25 6.47 -2.81 -3.30
N THR A 26 5.68 -3.09 -2.26
CA THR A 26 5.76 -4.34 -1.52
C THR A 26 5.29 -5.53 -2.35
N ALA A 27 4.26 -5.38 -3.20
CA ALA A 27 3.85 -6.44 -4.11
C ALA A 27 4.96 -6.84 -5.08
N ILE A 28 5.61 -5.86 -5.70
CA ILE A 28 6.73 -6.11 -6.63
C ILE A 28 7.91 -6.72 -5.89
N LEU A 29 8.26 -6.18 -4.71
CA LEU A 29 9.37 -6.68 -3.91
C LEU A 29 9.13 -8.11 -3.43
N PHE A 30 7.91 -8.40 -2.96
CA PHE A 30 7.52 -9.75 -2.53
C PHE A 30 7.65 -10.76 -3.66
N GLN A 31 7.10 -10.45 -4.84
CA GLN A 31 7.22 -11.33 -6.00
C GLN A 31 8.66 -11.49 -6.48
N LEU A 32 9.46 -10.43 -6.43
CA LEU A 32 10.87 -10.52 -6.76
C LEU A 32 11.60 -11.48 -5.79
N ILE A 33 11.29 -11.41 -4.49
CA ILE A 33 11.86 -12.32 -3.49
C ILE A 33 11.43 -13.76 -3.77
N MET A 34 10.13 -14.02 -3.95
CA MET A 34 9.60 -15.37 -4.25
C MET A 34 10.21 -15.98 -5.52
N HIS A 35 10.43 -15.14 -6.54
CA HIS A 35 11.08 -15.55 -7.76
C HIS A 35 12.57 -15.90 -7.54
N LEU A 36 13.28 -15.10 -6.74
CA LEU A 36 14.70 -15.31 -6.43
C LEU A 36 14.94 -16.49 -5.48
N THR A 37 13.98 -16.82 -4.60
CA THR A 37 14.06 -17.99 -3.71
C THR A 37 13.63 -19.29 -4.40
N GLY A 38 13.11 -19.21 -5.62
CA GLY A 38 12.69 -20.37 -6.41
C GLY A 38 11.35 -20.97 -5.96
N GLU A 39 10.56 -20.22 -5.19
CA GLU A 39 9.26 -20.69 -4.70
C GLU A 39 8.19 -20.61 -5.79
N GLU A 40 8.17 -19.56 -6.63
CA GLU A 40 7.19 -19.39 -7.72
C GLU A 40 7.78 -18.61 -8.91
N HIS A 41 7.18 -18.75 -10.10
CA HIS A 41 7.48 -17.83 -11.20
C HIS A 41 6.89 -16.45 -10.90
N PHE A 42 7.64 -15.39 -11.21
CA PHE A 42 7.28 -14.01 -10.88
C PHE A 42 5.85 -13.60 -11.30
N PHE A 43 5.36 -14.11 -12.44
CA PHE A 43 4.03 -13.75 -12.95
C PHE A 43 2.88 -14.56 -12.36
N ASP A 44 3.15 -15.69 -11.71
CA ASP A 44 2.11 -16.59 -11.20
C ASP A 44 1.41 -15.95 -9.98
N GLY A 45 2.18 -15.28 -9.12
CA GLY A 45 1.65 -14.64 -7.92
C GLY A 45 1.43 -13.12 -8.03
N ILE A 46 1.91 -12.46 -9.09
CA ILE A 46 1.91 -10.98 -9.15
C ILE A 46 0.54 -10.34 -9.15
N VAL A 47 -0.44 -10.97 -9.78
CA VAL A 47 -1.83 -10.46 -9.77
C VAL A 47 -2.38 -10.48 -8.34
N LEU A 48 -2.17 -11.58 -7.62
CA LEU A 48 -2.65 -11.72 -6.24
C LEU A 48 -1.92 -10.74 -5.30
N SER A 49 -0.61 -10.56 -5.47
CA SER A 49 0.18 -9.60 -4.69
C SER A 49 -0.25 -8.16 -4.97
N LEU A 50 -0.49 -7.79 -6.23
CA LEU A 50 -0.97 -6.46 -6.63
C LEU A 50 -2.41 -6.16 -6.18
N ILE A 51 -3.15 -7.13 -5.66
CA ILE A 51 -4.45 -6.90 -5.02
C ILE A 51 -4.27 -6.86 -3.51
N THR A 52 -3.62 -7.88 -2.94
CA THR A 52 -3.48 -8.06 -1.49
C THR A 52 -2.70 -6.93 -0.83
N PHE A 53 -1.54 -6.56 -1.37
CA PHE A 53 -0.71 -5.52 -0.75
C PHE A 53 -1.30 -4.12 -0.87
N PRO A 54 -1.92 -3.69 -2.00
CA PRO A 54 -2.68 -2.45 -2.03
C PRO A 54 -3.83 -2.38 -1.05
N ILE A 55 -4.57 -3.47 -0.82
CA ILE A 55 -5.61 -3.53 0.22
C ILE A 55 -4.99 -3.27 1.59
N GLY A 56 -3.89 -3.96 1.93
CA GLY A 56 -3.13 -3.67 3.16
C GLY A 56 -2.61 -2.24 3.22
N GLY A 57 -2.20 -1.69 2.08
CA GLY A 57 -1.76 -0.31 1.90
C GLY A 57 -2.84 0.72 2.25
N ILE A 58 -4.12 0.41 2.02
CA ILE A 58 -5.24 1.27 2.46
C ILE A 58 -5.24 1.39 3.99
N PHE A 59 -5.18 0.26 4.69
CA PHE A 59 -5.14 0.24 6.16
C PHE A 59 -3.89 0.93 6.71
N TYR A 60 -2.73 0.67 6.10
CA TYR A 60 -1.46 1.31 6.48
C TYR A 60 -1.50 2.82 6.26
N GLY A 61 -2.00 3.28 5.10
CA GLY A 61 -2.17 4.69 4.79
C GLY A 61 -3.09 5.39 5.79
N TYR A 62 -4.23 4.77 6.13
CA TYR A 62 -5.16 5.29 7.13
C TYR A 62 -4.51 5.38 8.52
N LEU A 63 -3.83 4.31 8.95
CA LEU A 63 -3.19 4.25 10.27
C LEU A 63 -2.07 5.29 10.39
N THR A 64 -1.20 5.39 9.39
CA THR A 64 -0.09 6.36 9.39
C THR A 64 -0.58 7.80 9.34
N TRP A 65 -1.64 8.09 8.57
CA TRP A 65 -2.29 9.41 8.61
C TRP A 65 -2.78 9.75 10.02
N ARG A 66 -3.48 8.80 10.66
CA ARG A 66 -3.96 8.96 12.04
C ARG A 66 -2.84 9.15 13.06
N LEU A 67 -1.69 8.50 12.87
CA LEU A 67 -0.54 8.65 13.76
C LEU A 67 0.14 10.01 13.58
N GLN A 68 0.24 10.51 12.34
CA GLN A 68 0.84 11.81 12.03
C GLN A 68 -0.03 13.01 12.42
N HIS A 69 -1.35 12.80 12.50
CA HIS A 69 -2.32 13.82 12.91
C HIS A 69 -2.89 13.53 14.31
N LYS A 70 -2.25 12.62 15.06
CA LYS A 70 -2.47 12.45 16.49
C LYS A 70 -1.59 13.48 17.20
N GLU A 71 -2.16 14.67 17.35
CA GLU A 71 -1.63 15.85 18.06
C GLU A 71 -0.27 16.39 17.61
#